data_AF-A0A7V4E617-F1
#
_entry.id   AF-A0A7V4E617-F1
#
_cell.length_a   1.000
_cell.length_b   1.000
_cell.length_c   1.000
_cell.angle_alpha   90.00
_cell.angle_beta   90.00
_cell.angle_gamma   90.00
#
_symmetry.space_group_name_H-M   'P 1'
#
loop_
_entity.id
_entity.type
_entity.pdbx_description
1 polymer ?
#
loop_
_entity_poly.entity_id
_entity_poly.type
_entity_poly.pdbx_seq_one_letter_code
_entity_poly.pdbx_strand_id
1 'polypeptide(L)' 'DGEALLLAMDLMGVAVSSGSACSAGSLEPSHVLLAIGRSPREARASLRFSLGRYTTEAEVDRAVEVFREAVARARA' A
#
# COMPACT_ATOMS: atom_id res chain seq x y z
N ASP A 1 9.77 2.64 3.41
CA ASP A 1 8.80 2.45 4.50
C ASP A 1 7.40 2.39 3.89
N GLY A 2 6.50 1.54 4.39
CA GLY A 2 5.13 1.41 3.87
C GLY A 2 4.27 2.63 4.17
N GLU A 3 4.48 3.28 5.32
CA GLU A 3 3.74 4.48 5.72
C GLU A 3 4.06 5.68 4.81
N ALA A 4 5.34 5.87 4.49
CA ALA A 4 5.77 6.90 3.55
C ALA A 4 5.17 6.70 2.15
N LEU A 5 5.07 5.44 1.69
CA LEU A 5 4.42 5.14 0.42
C LEU A 5 2.91 5.37 0.49
N LEU A 6 2.25 5.01 1.59
CA LEU A 6 0.82 5.26 1.80
C LEU A 6 0.50 6.75 1.70
N LEU A 7 1.28 7.60 2.40
CA LEU A 7 1.11 9.04 2.34
C LEU A 7 1.38 9.60 0.94
N ALA A 8 2.42 9.11 0.25
CA ALA A 8 2.72 9.53 -1.11
C ALA A 8 1.59 9.18 -2.10
N MET A 9 1.00 7.98 -1.99
CA MET A 9 -0.16 7.57 -2.80
C MET A 9 -1.35 8.49 -2.56
N ASP A 10 -1.67 8.80 -1.30
CA ASP A 10 -2.79 9.66 -0.93
C ASP A 10 -2.63 11.09 -1.49
N LEU A 11 -1.44 11.67 -1.36
CA LEU A 11 -1.12 12.99 -1.92
C LEU A 11 -1.23 13.03 -3.46
N MET A 12 -1.01 11.89 -4.12
CA MET A 12 -1.19 11.73 -5.56
C MET A 12 -2.61 11.29 -5.94
N GLY A 13 -3.54 11.28 -4.98
CA GLY A 13 -4.95 10.98 -5.20
C GLY A 13 -5.23 9.52 -5.49
N VAL A 14 -4.48 8.59 -4.89
CA VAL A 14 -4.73 7.14 -4.94
C VAL A 14 -4.88 6.62 -3.52
N ALA A 15 -6.10 6.26 -3.14
CA ALA A 15 -6.38 5.74 -1.81
C ALA A 15 -5.93 4.27 -1.69
N VAL A 16 -5.04 4.00 -0.73
CA VAL A 16 -4.54 2.66 -0.41
C VAL A 16 -4.51 2.45 1.10
N SER A 17 -4.19 1.24 1.54
CA SER A 17 -4.11 0.87 2.95
C SER A 17 -2.78 0.18 3.24
N SER A 18 -2.25 0.29 4.46
CA SER A 18 -1.07 -0.44 4.92
C SER A 18 -1.48 -1.76 5.57
N GLY A 19 -0.73 -2.84 5.31
CA GLY A 19 -0.99 -4.15 5.92
C GLY A 19 -2.27 -4.87 5.43
N SER A 20 -2.74 -5.81 6.24
CA SER A 20 -4.02 -6.49 5.99
C SER A 20 -5.20 -5.55 6.25
N ALA A 21 -6.36 -5.90 5.70
CA ALA A 21 -7.61 -5.16 5.92
C ALA A 21 -7.89 -4.86 7.40
N CYS A 22 -7.68 -5.85 8.26
CA CYS A 22 -7.95 -5.78 9.70
C CYS A 22 -6.92 -4.93 10.48
N SER A 23 -5.79 -4.58 9.86
CA SER A 23 -4.72 -3.80 10.48
C SER A 23 -4.62 -2.38 9.90
N ALA A 24 -5.56 -1.98 9.04
CA ALA A 24 -5.58 -0.67 8.42
C ALA A 24 -5.53 0.45 9.48
N GLY A 25 -4.55 1.35 9.37
CA GLY A 25 -4.39 2.49 10.29
C GLY A 25 -3.66 2.18 11.61
N SER A 26 -3.15 0.96 11.80
CA SER A 26 -2.30 0.62 12.93
C SER A 26 -0.82 0.85 12.62
N LEU A 27 -0.05 1.26 13.63
CA LEU A 27 1.42 1.32 13.58
C LEU A 27 2.07 -0.07 13.70
N GLU A 28 1.30 -1.08 14.16
CA GLU A 28 1.81 -2.43 14.34
C GLU A 28 1.81 -3.22 13.02
N PRO A 29 2.79 -4.12 12.80
CA PRO A 29 2.80 -4.98 11.62
C PRO A 29 1.55 -5.85 11.58
N SER A 30 1.01 -6.06 10.37
CA SER A 30 -0.17 -6.90 10.19
C SER A 30 0.05 -8.32 10.73
N HIS A 31 -0.75 -8.72 11.72
CA HIS A 31 -0.72 -10.07 12.28
C HIS A 31 -1.01 -11.14 11.22
N VAL A 32 -1.78 -10.82 10.18
CA VAL A 32 -2.05 -11.73 9.05
C VAL A 32 -0.79 -11.95 8.23
N LEU A 33 -0.06 -10.88 7.90
CA LEU A 33 1.19 -10.98 7.14
C LEU A 33 2.26 -11.76 7.93
N LEU A 34 2.32 -11.56 9.24
CA LEU A 34 3.17 -12.35 10.12
C LEU A 34 2.76 -13.84 10.14
N ALA A 35 1.46 -14.14 10.25
CA ALA A 35 0.95 -15.50 10.29
C ALA A 35 1.21 -16.30 9.00
N ILE A 36 1.25 -15.63 7.84
CA ILE A 36 1.63 -16.26 6.56
C ILE A 36 3.15 -16.28 6.33
N GLY A 37 3.95 -16.01 7.36
CA GLY A 37 5.39 -16.16 7.36
C GLY A 37 6.15 -15.01 6.69
N ARG A 38 5.56 -13.80 6.60
CA ARG A 38 6.34 -12.60 6.26
C ARG A 38 7.09 -12.10 7.49
N SER A 39 8.29 -11.58 7.28
CA SER A 39 9.03 -10.92 8.35
C SER A 39 8.34 -9.63 8.81
N PRO A 40 8.59 -9.16 10.05
CA PRO A 40 8.06 -7.86 10.51
C PRO A 40 8.47 -6.69 9.61
N ARG A 41 9.65 -6.77 8.98
CA ARG A 41 10.13 -5.76 8.03
C ARG A 41 9.27 -5.74 6.76
N GLU A 42 8.99 -6.89 6.17
CA GLU A 42 8.12 -7.00 4.99
C GLU A 42 6.68 -6.59 5.33
N ALA A 43 6.18 -6.99 6.50
CA ALA A 43 4.84 -6.63 6.94
C ALA A 43 4.66 -5.10 7.08
N ARG A 44 5.66 -4.38 7.60
CA ARG A 44 5.65 -2.90 7.68
C ARG A 44 5.82 -2.22 6.32
N ALA A 45 6.46 -2.87 5.36
CA ALA A 45 6.69 -2.34 4.03
C ALA A 45 5.58 -2.73 3.02
N SER A 46 4.40 -3.14 3.50
CA SER A 46 3.31 -3.63 2.67
C SER A 46 2.25 -2.55 2.38
N LEU A 47 1.73 -2.56 1.15
CA LEU A 47 0.57 -1.80 0.72
C LEU A 47 -0.49 -2.73 0.16
N ARG A 48 -1.75 -2.40 0.41
CA ARG A 48 -2.92 -3.14 -0.06
C ARG A 48 -3.77 -2.26 -0.96
N PHE A 49 -3.96 -2.73 -2.18
CA PHE A 49 -4.91 -2.21 -3.15
C PHE A 49 -6.16 -3.08 -3.10
N SER A 50 -7.32 -2.46 -2.96
CA SER A 50 -8.62 -3.15 -2.97
C SER A 50 -9.46 -2.55 -4.08
N LEU A 51 -9.92 -3.38 -5.02
CA LEU A 51 -10.74 -2.94 -6.13
C LEU A 51 -12.23 -3.13 -5.79
N GLY A 52 -13.08 -2.25 -6.32
CA GLY A 52 -14.52 -2.31 -6.16
C GLY A 52 -15.24 -2.47 -7.50
N ARG A 53 -16.57 -2.66 -7.44
CA ARG A 53 -17.43 -2.78 -8.65
C ARG A 53 -17.25 -1.64 -9.65
N TYR A 54 -16.93 -0.45 -9.15
CA TYR A 54 -16.83 0.77 -9.95
C TYR A 54 -15.40 1.12 -10.37
N THR A 55 -14.40 0.31 -9.98
CA THR A 55 -13.02 0.55 -10.39
C THR A 55 -12.86 0.27 -11.87
N THR A 56 -12.29 1.23 -12.60
CA THR A 56 -12.05 1.16 -14.04
C THR A 56 -10.61 0.79 -14.35
N GLU A 57 -10.37 0.25 -15.55
CA GLU A 57 -9.03 -0.06 -16.04
C GLU A 57 -8.13 1.19 -16.05
N ALA A 58 -8.67 2.34 -16.48
CA ALA A 58 -7.95 3.61 -16.48
C ALA A 58 -7.52 4.06 -15.07
N GLU A 59 -8.32 3.80 -14.04
CA GLU A 59 -7.94 4.08 -12.65
C GLU A 59 -6.83 3.13 -12.17
N VAL A 60 -6.84 1.87 -12.61
CA VAL A 60 -5.77 0.91 -12.33
C VAL A 60 -4.46 1.36 -12.99
N ASP A 61 -4.49 1.75 -14.26
CA ASP A 61 -3.32 2.27 -14.97
C ASP A 61 -2.74 3.50 -14.28
N ARG A 62 -3.61 4.45 -13.88
CA ARG A 62 -3.20 5.62 -13.11
C ARG A 62 -2.56 5.22 -11.77
N ALA A 63 -3.15 4.26 -11.05
CA ALA A 63 -2.61 3.80 -9.78
C ALA A 63 -1.23 3.14 -9.94
N VAL A 64 -1.00 2.41 -11.04
CA VAL A 64 0.30 1.80 -11.37
C VAL A 64 1.36 2.87 -11.60
N GLU A 65 1.07 3.89 -12.39
CA GLU A 65 2.01 4.99 -12.67
C GLU A 65 2.37 5.76 -11.39
N VAL A 66 1.34 6.11 -10.61
CA VAL A 66 1.51 6.77 -9.30
C VAL A 66 2.38 5.91 -8.37
N PHE A 67 2.11 4.60 -8.28
CA PHE A 67 2.89 3.67 -7.46
C PHE A 67 4.36 3.61 -7.88
N ARG A 68 4.63 3.54 -9.19
CA ARG A 68 6.00 3.56 -9.73
C ARG A 68 6.75 4.81 -9.32
N GLU A 69 6.10 5.97 -9.43
CA GLU A 69 6.68 7.25 -9.05
C GLU A 69 7.02 7.30 -7.54
N ALA A 70 6.08 6.91 -6.67
CA ALA A 70 6.34 6.89 -5.23
C ALA A 70 7.47 5.94 -4.84
N VAL A 71 7.52 4.75 -5.44
CA VAL A 71 8.58 3.77 -5.15
C VAL A 71 9.93 4.28 -5.62
N ALA A 72 10.01 4.94 -6.78
CA ALA A 72 11.25 5.56 -7.25
C ALA A 72 11.73 6.63 -6.27
N ARG A 73 10.84 7.53 -5.82
CA ARG A 73 11.16 8.57 -4.83
C ARG A 73 11.59 7.98 -3.49
N ALA A 74 10.93 6.93 -3.01
CA ALA A 74 11.23 6.29 -1.73
C ALA A 74 12.53 5.47 -1.72
N ARG A 75 13.13 5.21 -2.89
CA ARG A 75 14.38 4.45 -3.06
C ARG A 75 15.58 5.31 -3.44
N ALA A 76 15.36 6.58 -3.81
CA ALA A 76 16.42 7.55 -4.05
C ALA A 76 17.08 7.96 -2.73
#